data_AF-A0A1Z4M315-F1
#
_entry.id   AF-A0A1Z4M315-F1
#
_cell.length_a   1.000
_cell.length_b   1.000
_cell.length_c   1.000
_cell.angle_alpha   90.00
_cell.angle_beta   90.00
_cell.angle_gamma   90.00
#
_symmetry.space_group_name_H-M   'P 1'
#
loop_
_entity.id
_entity.type
_entity.pdbx_description
1 polymer ?
#
loop_
_entity_poly.entity_id
_entity_poly.type
_entity_poly.pdbx_seq_one_letter_code
_entity_poly.pdbx_strand_id
1 'polypeptide(L)'
;MSYPPPTMPKKKCGLGFDCASMMIQPGIDPADCLNYETCGSAYELTPDEQLELIQIRQRQREEAQREQERIQERILVSRKQAARMMLMSRGCPQSLDSIGITDAIVDLTGQLSQLSQKILEATQDQYIPPKEVEVHKYNVKRKGRVFEYNKLMANEAIFKPIEKTREVTRNGKKIMINVEVVRMIHLSKDEDARNIVAREGIELRNKLSKVETLLKNAQQLIDEASSLIES
;
A
#
# COMPACT_ATOMS: atom_id res chain seq x y z
N MET A 1 -8.84 -68.95 -49.70
CA MET A 1 -8.61 -67.50 -49.64
C MET A 1 -7.10 -67.27 -49.64
N SER A 2 -6.51 -67.09 -50.82
CA SER A 2 -5.07 -66.85 -50.97
C SER A 2 -4.78 -65.37 -50.75
N TYR A 3 -3.94 -65.05 -49.76
CA TYR A 3 -3.38 -63.71 -49.65
C TYR A 3 -2.54 -63.42 -50.91
N PRO A 4 -2.67 -62.23 -51.52
CA PRO A 4 -1.77 -61.85 -52.60
C PRO A 4 -0.33 -61.79 -52.05
N PRO A 5 0.67 -62.15 -52.87
CA PRO A 5 2.07 -62.09 -52.45
C PRO A 5 2.44 -60.65 -52.07
N PRO A 6 3.37 -60.45 -51.11
CA PRO A 6 3.86 -59.11 -50.77
C PRO A 6 4.42 -58.48 -52.04
N THR A 7 3.83 -57.36 -52.44
CA THR A 7 4.28 -56.61 -53.62
C THR A 7 5.66 -56.04 -53.33
N MET A 8 6.69 -56.61 -53.96
CA MET A 8 8.04 -56.05 -53.91
C MET A 8 8.00 -54.58 -54.37
N PRO A 9 8.74 -53.67 -53.70
CA PRO A 9 8.70 -52.25 -54.00
C PRO A 9 9.09 -52.03 -55.47
N LYS A 10 8.19 -51.39 -56.21
CA LYS A 10 8.41 -51.09 -57.63
C LYS A 10 9.37 -49.90 -57.73
N LYS A 11 10.41 -50.06 -58.55
CA LYS A 11 11.34 -48.96 -58.87
C LYS A 11 10.58 -47.92 -59.69
N LYS A 12 10.54 -46.67 -59.22
CA LYS A 12 10.00 -45.53 -59.98
C LYS A 12 11.13 -44.57 -60.38
N CYS A 13 10.96 -43.89 -61.51
CA CYS A 13 11.82 -42.78 -61.88
C CYS A 13 11.70 -41.66 -60.83
N GLY A 14 12.81 -40.99 -60.51
CA GLY A 14 12.83 -39.85 -59.57
C GLY A 14 11.95 -38.66 -60.01
N LEU A 15 11.48 -38.66 -61.25
CA LEU A 15 10.52 -37.69 -61.80
C LEU A 15 9.04 -38.11 -61.64
N GLY A 16 8.76 -39.27 -61.03
CA GLY A 16 7.41 -39.72 -60.69
C GLY A 16 6.64 -40.48 -61.78
N PHE A 17 7.25 -40.75 -62.94
CA PHE A 17 6.64 -41.46 -64.07
C PHE A 17 7.11 -42.92 -64.19
N ASP A 18 6.29 -43.76 -64.81
CA ASP A 18 6.63 -45.16 -65.16
C ASP A 18 7.35 -45.19 -66.51
N CYS A 19 8.61 -45.66 -66.50
CA CYS A 19 9.49 -45.73 -67.66
C CYS A 19 8.92 -46.59 -68.80
N ALA A 20 7.97 -47.50 -68.51
CA ALA A 20 7.26 -48.29 -69.51
C ALA A 20 6.50 -47.42 -70.52
N SER A 21 6.09 -46.20 -70.15
CA SER A 21 5.37 -45.27 -71.04
C SER A 21 6.30 -44.52 -72.01
N MET A 22 7.59 -44.37 -71.69
CA MET A 22 8.58 -43.72 -72.58
C MET A 22 9.15 -44.68 -73.63
N MET A 23 9.11 -45.98 -73.39
CA MET A 23 9.64 -47.04 -74.28
C MET A 23 8.76 -47.34 -75.51
N ILE A 24 7.65 -46.60 -75.69
CA ILE A 24 6.71 -46.80 -76.81
C ILE A 24 7.14 -46.03 -78.07
N GLN A 25 8.08 -45.07 -77.95
CA GLN A 25 8.64 -44.36 -79.11
C GLN A 25 9.83 -45.12 -79.73
N PRO A 26 9.77 -45.50 -81.02
CA PRO A 26 10.89 -46.17 -81.69
C PRO A 26 12.09 -45.23 -81.80
N GLY A 27 13.26 -45.67 -81.32
CA GLY A 27 14.55 -44.99 -81.52
C GLY A 27 15.13 -44.25 -80.31
N ILE A 28 14.54 -44.38 -79.11
CA ILE A 28 15.11 -43.84 -77.86
C ILE A 28 15.61 -45.02 -77.01
N ASP A 29 16.89 -45.02 -76.66
CA ASP A 29 17.50 -46.02 -75.76
C ASP A 29 17.30 -45.57 -74.30
N PRO A 30 17.02 -46.49 -73.34
CA PRO A 30 17.06 -46.18 -71.91
C PRO A 30 18.29 -45.38 -71.47
N ALA A 31 19.46 -45.60 -72.10
CA ALA A 31 20.69 -44.87 -71.84
C ALA A 31 20.62 -43.37 -72.20
N ASP A 32 19.67 -42.96 -73.03
CA ASP A 32 19.45 -41.55 -73.42
C ASP A 32 18.70 -40.75 -72.34
N CYS A 33 18.25 -41.39 -71.26
CA CYS A 33 17.64 -40.69 -70.13
C CYS A 33 18.67 -39.88 -69.35
N LEU A 34 18.50 -38.56 -69.29
CA LEU A 34 19.36 -37.64 -68.51
C LEU A 34 19.50 -38.02 -67.02
N ASN A 35 18.53 -38.78 -66.49
CA ASN A 35 18.54 -39.26 -65.11
C ASN A 35 18.86 -40.75 -65.00
N TYR A 36 19.40 -41.41 -66.04
CA TYR A 36 19.62 -42.86 -66.06
C TYR A 36 20.44 -43.35 -64.85
N GLU A 37 21.50 -42.63 -64.48
CA GLU A 37 22.37 -42.97 -63.34
C GLU A 37 21.67 -42.84 -61.97
N THR A 38 20.59 -42.07 -61.89
CA THR A 38 19.78 -41.87 -60.67
C THR A 38 18.39 -42.54 -60.76
N CYS A 39 18.09 -43.17 -61.90
CA CYS A 39 16.83 -43.82 -62.18
C CYS A 39 16.81 -45.21 -61.50
N GLY A 40 16.19 -45.25 -60.32
CA GLY A 40 16.09 -46.47 -59.51
C GLY A 40 16.39 -46.27 -58.02
N SER A 41 16.77 -45.06 -57.61
CA SER A 41 17.07 -44.73 -56.20
C SER A 41 15.83 -44.41 -55.36
N ALA A 42 14.68 -44.17 -56.00
CA ALA A 42 13.42 -43.86 -55.34
C ALA A 42 12.55 -45.12 -55.25
N TYR A 43 12.40 -45.64 -54.03
CA TYR A 43 11.46 -46.71 -53.73
C TYR A 43 10.09 -46.12 -53.42
N GLU A 44 9.04 -46.70 -53.99
CA GLU A 44 7.66 -46.38 -53.58
C GLU A 44 7.47 -46.88 -52.15
N LEU A 45 7.15 -45.94 -51.24
CA LEU A 45 6.84 -46.27 -49.85
C LEU A 45 5.72 -47.30 -49.83
N THR A 46 5.91 -48.36 -49.05
CA THR A 46 4.87 -49.37 -48.82
C THR A 46 3.63 -48.71 -48.19
N PRO A 47 2.43 -49.29 -48.33
CA PRO A 47 1.21 -48.73 -47.74
C PRO A 47 1.35 -48.45 -46.24
N ASP A 48 2.10 -49.30 -45.52
CA ASP A 48 2.36 -49.15 -44.09
C ASP A 48 3.30 -47.96 -43.80
N GLU A 49 4.37 -47.80 -44.58
CA GLU A 49 5.28 -46.66 -44.46
C GLU A 49 4.60 -45.33 -44.82
N GLN A 50 3.66 -45.33 -45.78
CA GLN A 50 2.86 -44.15 -46.11
C GLN A 50 1.95 -43.75 -44.93
N LEU A 51 1.32 -44.72 -44.27
CA LEU A 51 0.49 -44.49 -43.08
C LEU A 51 1.33 -43.97 -41.91
N GLU A 52 2.50 -44.54 -41.66
CA GLU A 52 3.42 -44.04 -40.63
C GLU A 52 3.86 -42.60 -40.92
N LEU A 53 4.16 -42.28 -42.18
CA LEU A 53 4.56 -40.93 -42.57
C LEU A 53 3.44 -39.90 -42.38
N ILE A 54 2.18 -40.29 -42.60
CA ILE A 54 1.00 -39.48 -42.28
C ILE A 54 0.89 -39.25 -40.77
N GLN A 55 1.03 -40.32 -39.97
CA GLN A 55 0.96 -40.22 -38.51
C GLN A 55 2.08 -39.37 -37.89
N ILE A 56 3.29 -39.45 -38.44
CA ILE A 56 4.43 -38.61 -38.02
C ILE A 56 4.14 -37.15 -38.35
N ARG A 57 3.67 -36.84 -39.55
CA ARG A 57 3.30 -35.47 -39.95
C ARG A 57 2.16 -34.92 -39.09
N GLN A 58 1.20 -35.77 -38.70
CA GLN A 58 0.08 -35.38 -37.85
C GLN A 58 0.55 -35.09 -36.43
N ARG A 59 1.41 -35.94 -35.84
CA ARG A 59 2.07 -35.67 -34.55
C ARG A 59 2.89 -34.39 -34.56
N GLN A 60 3.69 -34.15 -35.60
CA GLN A 60 4.48 -32.93 -35.72
C GLN A 60 3.61 -31.67 -35.82
N ARG A 61 2.46 -31.74 -36.52
CA ARG A 61 1.49 -30.63 -36.56
C ARG A 61 0.85 -30.38 -35.20
N GLU A 62 0.45 -31.44 -34.51
CA GLU A 62 -0.14 -31.34 -33.17
C GLU A 62 0.86 -30.79 -32.15
N GLU A 63 2.12 -31.21 -32.20
CA GLU A 63 3.19 -30.68 -31.34
C GLU A 63 3.48 -29.20 -31.63
N ALA A 64 3.61 -28.83 -32.91
CA ALA A 64 3.80 -27.44 -33.31
C ALA A 64 2.62 -26.55 -32.91
N GLN A 65 1.39 -27.06 -33.02
CA GLN A 65 0.17 -26.35 -32.62
C GLN A 65 0.11 -26.16 -31.09
N ARG A 66 0.43 -27.20 -30.31
CA ARG A 66 0.51 -27.10 -28.83
C ARG A 66 1.60 -26.15 -28.38
N GLU A 67 2.74 -26.10 -29.07
CA GLU A 67 3.81 -25.15 -28.78
C GLU A 67 3.37 -23.71 -29.09
N GLN A 68 2.68 -23.50 -30.22
CA GLN A 68 2.04 -22.21 -30.54
C GLN A 68 1.01 -21.79 -29.49
N GLU A 69 0.16 -22.70 -29.04
CA GLU A 69 -0.85 -22.44 -27.99
C GLU A 69 -0.17 -22.05 -26.67
N ARG A 70 0.89 -22.77 -26.24
CA ARG A 70 1.67 -22.39 -25.05
C ARG A 70 2.36 -21.03 -25.17
N ILE A 71 2.85 -20.69 -26.37
CA ILE A 71 3.45 -19.39 -26.64
C ILE A 71 2.38 -18.29 -26.59
N GLN A 72 1.19 -18.53 -27.16
CA GLN A 72 0.07 -17.59 -27.08
C GLN A 72 -0.45 -17.41 -25.65
N GLU A 73 -0.56 -18.48 -24.87
CA GLU A 73 -0.94 -18.43 -23.45
C GLU A 73 0.06 -17.61 -22.62
N ARG A 74 1.36 -17.71 -22.91
CA ARG A 74 2.41 -16.86 -22.30
C ARG A 74 2.29 -15.38 -22.68
N ILE A 75 1.62 -15.06 -23.80
CA ILE A 75 1.43 -13.69 -24.31
C ILE A 75 0.02 -13.17 -23.98
N LEU A 76 -0.67 -13.72 -22.98
CA LEU A 76 -1.88 -13.09 -22.41
C LEU A 76 -1.51 -11.95 -21.45
N VAL A 77 -0.66 -11.04 -21.90
CA VAL A 77 -0.36 -9.81 -21.18
C VAL A 77 -1.30 -8.74 -21.72
N SER A 78 -2.17 -8.19 -20.87
CA SER A 78 -3.04 -7.09 -21.31
C SER A 78 -2.22 -5.94 -21.88
N ARG A 79 -2.76 -5.18 -22.85
CA ARG A 79 -2.06 -4.00 -23.43
C ARG A 79 -1.53 -3.05 -22.34
N LYS A 80 -2.29 -2.90 -21.24
CA LYS A 80 -1.91 -2.11 -20.05
C LYS A 80 -0.68 -2.68 -19.34
N GLN A 81 -0.63 -4.00 -19.17
CA GLN A 81 0.49 -4.68 -18.51
C GLN A 81 1.74 -4.70 -19.39
N ALA A 82 1.60 -4.87 -20.72
CA ALA A 82 2.69 -4.77 -21.68
C ALA A 82 3.28 -3.34 -21.69
N ALA A 83 2.43 -2.31 -21.66
CA ALA A 83 2.86 -0.92 -21.55
C ALA A 83 3.61 -0.65 -20.23
N ARG A 84 3.11 -1.14 -19.08
CA ARG A 84 3.79 -1.03 -17.78
C ARG A 84 5.17 -1.69 -17.81
N MET A 85 5.26 -2.91 -18.35
CA MET A 85 6.54 -3.61 -18.50
C MET A 85 7.53 -2.87 -19.41
N MET A 86 7.06 -2.29 -20.51
CA MET A 86 7.89 -1.48 -21.41
C MET A 86 8.41 -0.20 -20.74
N LEU A 87 7.57 0.47 -19.94
CA LEU A 87 7.96 1.68 -19.21
C LEU A 87 8.99 1.36 -18.12
N MET A 88 8.79 0.27 -17.38
CA MET A 88 9.73 -0.17 -16.34
C MET A 88 11.07 -0.63 -16.93
N SER A 89 11.08 -1.32 -18.07
CA SER A 89 12.31 -1.84 -18.70
C SER A 89 13.21 -0.75 -19.29
N ARG A 90 12.67 0.45 -19.56
CA ARG A 90 13.42 1.62 -20.02
C ARG A 90 14.08 2.43 -18.91
N GLY A 91 14.21 1.87 -17.71
CA GLY A 91 14.91 2.51 -16.59
C GLY A 91 14.14 3.64 -15.93
N CYS A 92 12.82 3.66 -16.05
CA CYS A 92 11.94 4.55 -15.27
C CYS A 92 11.41 3.76 -14.06
N PRO A 93 12.08 3.79 -12.90
CA PRO A 93 11.58 3.12 -11.70
C PRO A 93 10.25 3.74 -11.29
N GLN A 94 9.17 2.96 -11.38
CA GLN A 94 7.83 3.33 -10.94
C GLN A 94 7.55 2.74 -9.55
N SER A 95 8.38 3.10 -8.56
CA SER A 95 8.17 2.73 -7.16
C SER A 95 7.86 3.96 -6.32
N LEU A 96 7.27 3.76 -5.15
CA LEU A 96 7.07 4.85 -4.18
C LEU A 96 8.41 5.47 -3.75
N ASP A 97 9.47 4.64 -3.73
CA ASP A 97 10.82 5.05 -3.38
C ASP A 97 11.42 6.03 -4.39
N SER A 98 11.12 5.89 -5.69
CA SER A 98 11.64 6.83 -6.71
C SER A 98 11.00 8.22 -6.66
N ILE A 99 9.85 8.35 -5.98
CA ILE A 99 9.15 9.61 -5.73
C ILE A 99 9.50 10.15 -4.32
N GLY A 100 10.12 9.33 -3.46
CA GLY A 100 10.48 9.71 -2.08
C GLY A 100 9.33 9.64 -1.08
N ILE A 101 8.21 8.98 -1.43
CA ILE A 101 7.03 8.89 -0.55
C ILE A 101 7.35 8.04 0.69
N THR A 102 8.07 6.93 0.50
CA THR A 102 8.44 6.02 1.59
C THR A 102 9.28 6.75 2.64
N ASP A 103 10.30 7.50 2.22
CA ASP A 103 11.17 8.26 3.12
C ASP A 103 10.39 9.35 3.86
N ALA A 104 9.51 10.07 3.15
CA ALA A 104 8.67 11.09 3.77
C ALA A 104 7.76 10.52 4.88
N ILE A 105 7.19 9.33 4.67
CA ILE A 105 6.36 8.64 5.69
C ILE A 105 7.20 8.24 6.90
N VAL A 106 8.40 7.69 6.68
CA VAL A 106 9.32 7.29 7.75
C VAL A 106 9.74 8.51 8.58
N ASP A 107 10.12 9.60 7.92
CA ASP A 107 10.53 10.84 8.58
C ASP A 107 9.39 11.45 9.40
N LEU A 108 8.18 11.53 8.85
CA LEU A 108 7.00 12.03 9.57
C LEU A 108 6.71 11.17 10.81
N THR A 109 6.77 9.85 10.69
CA THR A 109 6.55 8.93 11.81
C THR A 109 7.60 9.11 12.91
N GLY A 110 8.87 9.28 12.51
CA GLY A 110 9.97 9.58 13.42
C GLY A 110 9.78 10.91 14.15
N GLN A 111 9.41 11.97 13.43
CA GLN A 111 9.13 13.28 14.02
C GLN A 111 7.95 13.26 14.99
N LEU A 112 6.87 12.54 14.67
CA LEU A 112 5.72 12.37 15.56
C LEU A 112 6.10 11.63 16.85
N SER A 113 6.94 10.61 16.75
CA SER A 113 7.45 9.87 17.91
C SER A 113 8.32 10.77 18.80
N GLN A 114 9.23 11.56 18.22
CA GLN A 114 10.03 12.53 18.96
C GLN A 114 9.17 13.61 19.63
N LEU A 115 8.12 14.10 18.94
CA LEU A 115 7.19 15.07 19.51
C LEU A 115 6.44 14.47 20.70
N SER A 116 5.96 13.23 20.58
CA SER A 116 5.29 12.53 21.69
C SER A 116 6.20 12.41 22.91
N GLN A 117 7.46 12.02 22.71
CA GLN A 117 8.45 11.95 23.79
C GLN A 117 8.68 13.32 24.44
N LYS A 118 8.89 14.38 23.64
CA LYS A 118 9.08 15.75 24.16
C LYS A 118 7.88 16.24 24.96
N ILE A 119 6.66 15.93 24.54
CA ILE A 119 5.45 16.27 25.29
C ILE A 119 5.44 15.53 26.62
N LEU A 120 5.75 14.23 26.63
CA LEU A 120 5.76 13.42 27.85
C LEU A 120 6.80 13.94 28.86
N GLU A 121 8.03 14.21 28.40
CA GLU A 121 9.09 14.78 29.24
C GLU A 121 8.75 16.17 29.77
N ALA A 122 8.16 17.04 28.93
CA ALA A 122 7.78 18.39 29.33
C ALA A 122 6.57 18.43 30.27
N THR A 123 5.75 17.38 30.31
CA THR A 123 4.53 17.31 31.13
C THR A 123 4.69 16.45 32.38
N GLN A 124 5.78 15.71 32.48
CA GLN A 124 6.09 14.89 33.64
C GLN A 124 6.18 15.76 34.90
N ASP A 125 5.41 15.39 35.92
CA ASP A 125 5.31 16.08 37.22
C ASP A 125 4.88 17.56 37.16
N GLN A 126 4.36 18.03 36.02
CA GLN A 126 3.84 19.39 35.88
C GLN A 126 2.33 19.46 36.14
N TYR A 127 1.90 20.55 36.78
CA TYR A 127 0.48 20.85 36.91
C TYR A 127 -0.08 21.33 35.58
N ILE A 128 -1.07 20.62 35.02
CA ILE A 128 -1.76 21.04 33.80
C ILE A 128 -3.26 21.20 34.12
N PRO A 129 -3.77 22.44 34.17
CA PRO A 129 -5.18 22.67 34.42
C PRO A 129 -6.04 22.29 33.20
N PRO A 130 -7.33 21.96 33.42
CA PRO A 130 -8.33 21.87 32.34
C PRO A 130 -8.45 23.18 31.53
N LYS A 131 -9.06 23.10 30.34
CA LYS A 131 -9.18 24.22 29.38
C LYS A 131 -9.98 25.39 29.95
N GLU A 132 -10.93 25.13 30.82
CA GLU A 132 -11.87 26.11 31.38
C GLU A 132 -11.38 26.75 32.69
N VAL A 133 -10.14 26.46 33.09
CA VAL A 133 -9.56 26.93 34.35
C VAL A 133 -8.63 28.11 34.12
N GLU A 134 -8.88 29.22 34.81
CA GLU A 134 -8.11 30.45 34.66
C GLU A 134 -7.71 31.06 36.00
N VAL A 135 -6.59 31.79 36.00
CA VAL A 135 -6.16 32.59 37.16
C VAL A 135 -6.76 33.99 37.04
N HIS A 136 -7.46 34.41 38.10
CA HIS A 136 -8.04 35.74 38.19
C HIS A 136 -7.48 36.49 39.39
N LYS A 137 -7.07 37.74 39.14
CA LYS A 137 -6.70 38.69 40.19
C LYS A 137 -7.97 39.35 40.76
N TYR A 138 -8.01 39.55 42.07
CA TYR A 138 -9.10 40.21 42.76
C TYR A 138 -8.61 40.98 43.98
N ASN A 139 -9.37 42.02 44.34
CA ASN A 139 -9.01 42.94 45.39
C ASN A 139 -9.94 42.82 46.59
N VAL A 140 -9.36 42.79 47.78
CA VAL A 140 -10.08 42.75 49.06
C VAL A 140 -9.81 44.04 49.81
N LYS A 141 -10.86 44.80 50.10
CA LYS A 141 -10.78 46.03 50.90
C LYS A 141 -10.85 45.70 52.39
N ARG A 142 -9.87 46.14 53.19
CA ARG A 142 -9.88 46.02 54.66
C ARG A 142 -9.29 47.27 55.31
N LYS A 143 -9.99 47.85 56.29
CA LYS A 143 -9.54 48.99 57.14
C LYS A 143 -8.73 50.06 56.37
N GLY A 144 -9.32 50.61 55.30
CA GLY A 144 -8.71 51.69 54.50
C GLY A 144 -7.59 51.26 53.54
N ARG A 145 -7.30 49.96 53.39
CA ARG A 145 -6.32 49.43 52.45
C ARG A 145 -6.94 48.44 51.47
N VAL A 146 -6.35 48.31 50.29
CA VAL A 146 -6.71 47.34 49.25
C VAL A 146 -5.61 46.28 49.19
N PHE A 147 -5.99 45.01 49.29
CA PHE A 147 -5.09 43.88 49.20
C PHE A 147 -5.40 43.08 47.93
N GLU A 148 -4.39 42.84 47.10
CA GLU A 148 -4.54 42.08 45.87
C GLU A 148 -4.23 40.60 46.11
N TYR A 149 -5.05 39.73 45.54
CA TYR A 149 -4.92 38.28 45.62
C TYR A 149 -5.30 37.63 44.29
N ASN A 150 -4.94 36.37 44.14
CA ASN A 150 -5.22 35.54 42.98
C ASN A 150 -6.09 34.35 43.39
N LYS A 151 -6.89 33.90 42.44
CA LYS A 151 -7.73 32.71 42.57
C LYS A 151 -7.67 31.93 41.27
N LEU A 152 -7.60 30.62 41.38
CA LEU A 152 -7.85 29.70 40.29
C LEU A 152 -9.35 29.48 40.19
N MET A 153 -9.96 29.76 39.05
CA MET A 153 -11.40 29.64 38.85
C MET A 153 -11.69 28.71 37.67
N ALA A 154 -12.71 27.88 37.83
CA ALA A 154 -13.26 27.06 36.78
C ALA A 154 -14.69 27.52 36.44
N ASN A 155 -15.11 27.30 35.20
CA ASN A 155 -16.50 27.54 34.80
C ASN A 155 -17.48 26.68 35.63
N GLU A 156 -17.13 25.43 35.87
CA GLU A 156 -17.93 24.46 36.64
C GLU A 156 -17.23 24.06 37.96
N ALA A 157 -17.96 23.44 38.87
CA ALA A 157 -17.41 23.02 40.16
C ALA A 157 -16.62 21.71 40.00
N ILE A 158 -15.31 21.83 39.76
CA ILE A 158 -14.44 20.69 39.46
C ILE A 158 -13.39 20.41 40.55
N PHE A 159 -13.14 21.36 41.45
CA PHE A 159 -12.09 21.21 42.46
C PHE A 159 -12.64 20.49 43.68
N LYS A 160 -11.98 19.40 44.09
CA LYS A 160 -12.31 18.72 45.34
C LYS A 160 -11.91 19.60 46.53
N PRO A 161 -12.82 19.84 47.48
CA PRO A 161 -12.51 20.65 48.66
C PRO A 161 -11.59 19.89 49.61
N ILE A 162 -10.85 20.65 50.41
CA ILE A 162 -9.99 20.11 51.48
C ILE A 162 -10.85 19.49 52.58
N GLU A 163 -12.00 20.09 52.88
CA GLU A 163 -12.95 19.64 53.90
C GLU A 163 -14.28 19.25 53.24
N LYS A 164 -14.78 18.05 53.56
CA LYS A 164 -16.07 17.55 53.04
C LYS A 164 -17.27 18.22 53.71
N THR A 165 -17.09 18.80 54.88
CA THR A 165 -18.14 19.44 55.68
C THR A 165 -17.68 20.82 56.11
N ARG A 166 -18.53 21.82 55.89
CA ARG A 166 -18.26 23.20 56.31
C ARG A 166 -19.38 23.68 57.20
N GLU A 167 -19.03 24.29 58.33
CA GLU A 167 -19.99 24.99 59.19
C GLU A 167 -20.34 26.34 58.55
N VAL A 168 -21.63 26.58 58.29
CA VAL A 168 -22.13 27.85 57.76
C VAL A 168 -23.22 28.36 58.69
N THR A 169 -23.13 29.64 59.08
CA THR A 169 -24.19 30.30 59.85
C THR A 169 -25.23 30.84 58.89
N ARG A 170 -26.46 30.32 58.95
CA ARG A 170 -27.61 30.81 58.20
C ARG A 170 -28.72 31.16 59.19
N ASN A 171 -29.19 32.41 59.16
CA ASN A 171 -30.22 32.93 60.06
C ASN A 171 -29.88 32.73 61.56
N GLY A 172 -28.62 32.96 61.95
CA GLY A 172 -28.16 32.81 63.34
C GLY A 172 -27.99 31.36 63.83
N LYS A 173 -28.30 30.35 62.99
CA LYS A 173 -28.07 28.93 63.30
C LYS A 173 -26.86 28.40 62.54
N LYS A 174 -26.01 27.64 63.24
CA LYS A 174 -24.89 26.90 62.66
C LYS A 174 -25.42 25.65 61.98
N ILE A 175 -25.17 25.51 60.68
CA ILE A 175 -25.58 24.36 59.88
C ILE A 175 -24.33 23.77 59.25
N MET A 176 -24.19 22.45 59.34
CA MET A 176 -23.15 21.72 58.63
C MET A 176 -23.63 21.42 57.22
N ILE A 177 -22.90 21.90 56.21
CA ILE A 177 -23.16 21.57 54.81
C ILE A 177 -22.07 20.66 54.28
N ASN A 178 -22.47 19.63 53.53
CA ASN A 178 -21.53 18.85 52.75
C ASN A 178 -21.10 19.68 51.53
N VAL A 179 -19.81 19.91 51.40
CA VAL A 179 -19.21 20.57 50.22
C VAL A 179 -18.56 19.47 49.41
N GLU A 180 -19.14 19.17 48.24
CA GLU A 180 -18.65 18.09 47.39
C GLU A 180 -17.59 18.58 46.40
N VAL A 181 -17.82 19.73 45.77
CA VAL A 181 -16.91 20.36 44.80
C VAL A 181 -17.01 21.88 44.85
N VAL A 182 -15.89 22.57 44.60
CA VAL A 182 -15.81 24.03 44.56
C VAL A 182 -15.38 24.51 43.17
N ARG A 183 -15.83 25.71 42.80
CA ARG A 183 -15.47 26.36 41.53
C ARG A 183 -14.14 27.12 41.59
N MET A 184 -13.56 27.27 42.78
CA MET A 184 -12.43 28.17 43.00
C MET A 184 -11.47 27.68 44.07
N ILE A 185 -10.18 27.87 43.81
CA ILE A 185 -9.10 27.72 44.78
C ILE A 185 -8.41 29.08 44.98
N HIS A 186 -8.20 29.50 46.23
CA HIS A 186 -7.44 30.71 46.51
C HIS A 186 -5.93 30.46 46.34
N LEU A 187 -5.28 31.30 45.54
CA LEU A 187 -3.86 31.21 45.22
C LEU A 187 -3.00 32.24 45.97
N SER A 188 -3.60 33.07 46.84
CA SER A 188 -2.89 34.10 47.62
C SER A 188 -2.26 35.17 46.72
N LYS A 189 -1.04 35.64 46.98
CA LYS A 189 -0.38 36.75 46.28
C LYS A 189 0.40 36.28 45.05
N ASP A 190 0.95 37.23 44.30
CA ASP A 190 1.69 36.95 43.06
C ASP A 190 2.91 36.04 43.28
N GLU A 191 3.60 36.17 44.41
CA GLU A 191 4.81 35.42 44.79
C GLU A 191 4.53 34.09 45.52
N ASP A 192 3.26 33.76 45.80
CA ASP A 192 2.92 32.50 46.46
C ASP A 192 3.17 31.33 45.51
N ALA A 193 3.82 30.27 46.00
CA ALA A 193 4.17 29.09 45.20
C ALA A 193 2.95 28.49 44.48
N ARG A 194 1.75 28.53 45.09
CA ARG A 194 0.52 28.05 44.46
C ARG A 194 0.14 28.88 43.23
N ASN A 195 0.33 30.20 43.30
CA ASN A 195 0.05 31.09 42.18
C ASN A 195 1.05 30.89 41.05
N ILE A 196 2.34 30.73 41.38
CA ILE A 196 3.39 30.48 40.39
C ILE A 196 3.08 29.20 39.62
N VAL A 197 2.90 28.07 40.33
CA VAL A 197 2.59 26.77 39.72
C VAL A 197 1.30 26.82 38.89
N ALA A 198 0.25 27.50 39.37
CA ALA A 198 -0.99 27.62 38.62
C ALA A 198 -0.82 28.39 37.31
N ARG A 199 -0.03 29.47 37.30
CA ARG A 199 0.22 30.29 36.10
C ARG A 199 1.11 29.57 35.11
N GLU A 200 2.18 28.92 35.58
CA GLU A 200 3.04 28.08 34.75
C GLU A 200 2.24 26.93 34.10
N GLY A 201 1.36 26.29 34.87
CA GLY A 201 0.48 25.26 34.35
C GLY A 201 -0.49 25.76 33.28
N ILE A 202 -1.09 26.94 33.46
CA ILE A 202 -1.94 27.57 32.42
C ILE A 202 -1.12 27.86 31.16
N GLU A 203 0.11 28.37 31.31
CA GLU A 203 0.98 28.65 30.18
C GLU A 203 1.33 27.36 29.42
N LEU A 204 1.69 26.29 30.14
CA LEU A 204 1.94 24.98 29.55
C LEU A 204 0.70 24.46 28.82
N ARG A 205 -0.48 24.50 29.44
CA ARG A 205 -1.75 24.10 28.81
C ARG A 205 -2.01 24.88 27.52
N ASN A 206 -1.74 26.18 27.49
CA ASN A 206 -1.92 27.00 26.30
C ASN A 206 -0.94 26.60 25.19
N LYS A 207 0.31 26.27 25.53
CA LYS A 207 1.29 25.72 24.58
C LYS A 207 0.83 24.37 24.03
N LEU A 208 0.38 23.46 24.89
CA LEU A 208 -0.16 22.15 24.49
C LEU A 208 -1.42 22.27 23.62
N SER A 209 -2.28 23.25 23.89
CA SER A 209 -3.46 23.53 23.06
C SER A 209 -3.07 23.96 21.65
N LYS A 210 -1.99 24.75 21.50
CA LYS A 210 -1.43 25.09 20.17
C LYS A 210 -0.87 23.85 19.48
N VAL A 211 -0.18 22.97 20.20
CA VAL A 211 0.32 21.70 19.67
C VAL A 211 -0.86 20.83 19.18
N GLU A 212 -1.94 20.73 19.95
CA GLU A 212 -3.17 20.02 19.55
C GLU A 212 -3.73 20.56 18.23
N THR A 213 -3.80 21.90 18.08
CA THR A 213 -4.25 22.52 16.82
C THR A 213 -3.32 22.16 15.65
N LEU A 214 -2.00 22.22 15.84
CA LEU A 214 -1.05 21.87 14.79
C LEU A 214 -1.16 20.39 14.37
N LEU A 215 -1.35 19.49 15.33
CA LEU A 215 -1.58 18.07 15.05
C LEU A 215 -2.88 17.83 14.29
N LYS A 216 -3.96 18.55 14.61
CA LYS A 216 -5.21 18.50 13.84
C LYS A 216 -5.03 18.96 12.40
N ASN A 217 -4.26 20.02 12.17
CA ASN A 217 -3.96 20.48 10.82
C ASN A 217 -3.11 19.46 10.05
N ALA A 218 -2.13 18.82 10.71
CA ALA A 218 -1.35 17.75 10.10
C ALA A 218 -2.23 16.55 9.70
N GLN A 219 -3.19 16.17 10.53
CA GLN A 219 -4.16 15.12 10.19
C GLN A 219 -4.97 15.48 8.94
N GLN A 220 -5.46 16.73 8.84
CA GLN A 220 -6.21 17.18 7.66
C GLN A 220 -5.39 17.07 6.37
N LEU A 221 -4.10 17.40 6.42
CA LEU A 221 -3.21 17.27 5.26
C LEU A 221 -2.98 15.80 4.86
N ILE A 222 -2.92 14.89 5.83
CA ILE A 222 -2.83 13.45 5.57
C ILE A 222 -4.13 12.93 4.95
N ASP A 223 -5.29 13.39 5.42
CA ASP A 223 -6.59 13.04 4.87
C ASP A 223 -6.72 13.55 3.42
N GLU A 224 -6.27 14.78 3.14
CA GLU A 224 -6.22 15.35 1.79
C GLU A 224 -5.31 14.53 0.87
N ALA A 225 -4.10 14.19 1.32
CA ALA A 225 -3.18 13.34 0.57
C ALA A 225 -3.75 11.95 0.27
N SER A 226 -4.51 11.38 1.22
CA SER A 226 -5.19 10.09 1.04
C SER A 226 -6.29 10.19 -0.03
N SER A 227 -7.07 11.28 -0.02
CA SER A 227 -8.14 11.50 -0.99
C SER A 227 -7.62 11.62 -2.43
N LEU A 228 -6.42 12.16 -2.64
CA LEU A 228 -5.76 12.25 -3.95
C LEU A 228 -5.36 10.89 -4.52
N ILE A 229 -5.16 9.88 -3.68
CA ILE A 229 -4.81 8.52 -4.11
C ILE A 229 -6.08 7.71 -4.43
N GLU A 230 -7.18 8.00 -3.73
CA GLU A 230 -8.47 7.33 -3.93
C GLU A 230 -9.27 7.85 -5.15
N SER A 231 -8.95 9.05 -5.64
CA SER A 231 -9.55 9.69 -6.83
C SER A 231 -8.92 9.22 -8.15
#